data_AF-A0A0R2JSK4-F1
#
_entry.id   AF-A0A0R2JSK4-F1
#
_cell.length_a   1.000
_cell.length_b   1.000
_cell.length_c   1.000
_cell.angle_alpha   90.00
_cell.angle_beta   90.00
_cell.angle_gamma   90.00
#
_symmetry.space_group_name_H-M   'P 1'
#
loop_
_entity.id
_entity.type
_entity.pdbx_description
1 polymer ?
#
loop_
_entity_poly.entity_id
_entity_poly.type
_entity_poly.pdbx_seq_one_letter_code
_entity_poly.pdbx_strand_id
1 'polypeptide(L)'
;MKTLYELTAAYEEVFNRDDLDDETYIDTLEAIDTTIYEKADNYAKMIAQFEAENDAIKAQADRLTQRKKSNTNRIKAMKAALKESMERTDNKKINTELFSFGIQKNPPHVKGGISIDDVPEKYVKTKTETVIDKKEIIDEWKKSNGEQFANLIEQGDRLNIK
;
A
#
# COMPACT_ATOMS: atom_id res chain seq x y z
N MET A 1 21.50 18.45 6.56
CA MET A 1 21.15 17.16 7.21
C MET A 1 22.35 16.24 7.14
N LYS A 2 22.60 15.31 8.08
CA LYS A 2 23.73 14.39 7.93
C LYS A 2 23.35 13.28 6.95
N THR A 3 23.96 13.29 5.77
CA THR A 3 23.71 12.32 4.68
C THR A 3 24.50 11.03 4.89
N LEU A 4 24.00 9.91 4.35
CA LEU A 4 24.69 8.61 4.37
C LEU A 4 26.04 8.65 3.63
N TYR A 5 26.12 9.50 2.61
CA TYR A 5 27.30 9.73 1.78
C TYR A 5 27.61 11.22 1.70
N GLU A 6 28.90 11.56 1.57
CA GLU A 6 29.32 12.94 1.34
C GLU A 6 28.92 13.39 -0.07
N LEU A 7 28.07 14.43 -0.13
CA LEU A 7 27.72 15.14 -1.35
C LEU A 7 28.71 16.28 -1.57
N THR A 8 28.84 16.69 -2.83
CA THR A 8 29.49 17.97 -3.13
C THR A 8 28.61 19.13 -2.66
N ALA A 9 29.22 20.26 -2.32
CA ALA A 9 28.51 21.38 -1.66
C ALA A 9 27.28 21.88 -2.43
N ALA A 10 27.35 21.95 -3.77
CA ALA A 10 26.23 22.39 -4.61
C ALA A 10 25.04 21.41 -4.55
N TYR A 11 25.31 20.10 -4.55
CA TYR A 11 24.27 19.08 -4.44
C TYR A 11 23.70 18.99 -3.03
N GLU A 12 24.53 19.19 -2.00
CA GLU A 12 24.06 19.27 -0.61
C GLU A 12 23.13 20.46 -0.40
N GLU A 13 23.42 21.62 -1.00
CA GLU A 13 22.55 22.78 -0.91
C GLU A 13 21.15 22.45 -1.45
N VAL A 14 21.07 21.90 -2.67
CA VAL A 14 19.78 21.51 -3.27
C VAL A 14 19.12 20.38 -2.49
N PHE A 15 19.88 19.39 -2.01
CA PHE A 15 19.35 18.28 -1.24
C PHE A 15 18.57 18.72 0.01
N ASN A 16 18.99 19.81 0.66
CA ASN A 16 18.33 20.33 1.86
C ASN A 16 17.17 21.32 1.56
N ARG A 17 16.79 21.49 0.29
CA ARG A 17 15.68 22.39 -0.12
C ARG A 17 14.35 21.63 -0.19
N ASP A 18 13.66 21.58 0.94
CA ASP A 18 12.31 20.99 1.05
C ASP A 18 11.19 21.95 0.56
N ASP A 19 11.57 23.15 0.14
CA ASP A 19 10.66 24.23 -0.29
C ASP A 19 10.42 24.27 -1.80
N LEU A 20 11.16 23.48 -2.59
CA LEU A 20 11.04 23.43 -4.04
C LEU A 20 10.01 22.36 -4.46
N ASP A 21 9.28 22.65 -5.54
CA ASP A 21 8.52 21.61 -6.25
C ASP A 21 9.46 20.72 -7.08
N ASP A 22 8.96 19.55 -7.50
CA ASP A 22 9.76 18.54 -8.20
C ASP A 22 10.39 19.06 -9.50
N GLU A 23 9.70 19.91 -10.26
CA GLU A 23 10.23 20.46 -11.53
C GLU A 23 11.38 21.43 -11.23
N THR A 24 11.15 22.41 -10.35
CA THR A 24 12.19 23.37 -9.93
C THR A 24 13.39 22.68 -9.28
N TYR A 25 13.16 21.61 -8.51
CA TYR A 25 14.22 20.84 -7.86
C TYR A 25 15.14 20.17 -8.89
N ILE A 26 14.55 19.51 -9.88
CA ILE A 26 15.31 18.84 -10.95
C ILE A 26 16.04 19.88 -11.81
N ASP A 27 15.38 20.97 -12.21
CA ASP A 27 16.00 22.04 -12.99
C ASP A 27 17.22 22.63 -12.26
N THR A 28 17.12 22.81 -10.94
CA THR A 28 18.23 23.31 -10.12
C THR A 28 19.40 22.32 -10.08
N LEU A 29 19.14 21.02 -9.97
CA LEU A 29 20.17 19.98 -10.05
C LEU A 29 20.80 19.89 -11.45
N GLU A 30 20.01 20.14 -12.50
CA GLU A 30 20.49 20.12 -13.87
C GLU A 30 21.38 21.32 -14.20
N ALA A 31 21.12 22.47 -13.60
CA ALA A 31 21.91 23.68 -13.74
C ALA A 31 23.31 23.60 -13.09
N ILE A 32 23.57 22.59 -12.25
CA ILE A 32 24.90 22.38 -11.64
C ILE A 32 25.87 21.87 -12.72
N ASP A 33 26.79 22.75 -13.14
CA ASP A 33 27.81 22.43 -14.15
C ASP A 33 28.94 21.58 -13.55
N THR A 34 28.85 20.27 -13.76
CA THR A 34 29.82 19.26 -13.32
C THR A 34 29.99 18.19 -14.38
N THR A 35 30.99 17.32 -14.22
CA THR A 35 31.12 16.18 -15.14
C THR A 35 29.95 15.22 -15.00
N ILE A 36 29.60 14.51 -16.08
CA ILE A 36 28.53 13.51 -16.05
C ILE A 36 28.77 12.43 -14.98
N TYR A 37 30.03 12.12 -14.66
CA TYR A 37 30.41 11.16 -13.63
C TYR A 37 30.11 11.70 -12.22
N GLU A 38 30.47 12.95 -11.93
CA GLU A 38 30.17 13.60 -10.65
C GLU A 38 28.66 13.78 -10.45
N LYS A 39 27.94 14.17 -11.51
CA LYS A 39 26.48 14.27 -11.48
C LYS A 39 25.85 12.92 -11.15
N ALA A 40 26.27 11.85 -11.83
CA ALA A 40 25.77 10.51 -11.56
C ALA A 40 26.05 10.04 -10.12
N ASP A 41 27.26 10.29 -9.61
CA ASP A 41 27.65 9.92 -8.24
C ASP A 41 26.80 10.67 -7.19
N ASN A 42 26.62 11.99 -7.32
CA ASN A 42 25.79 12.76 -6.39
C ASN A 42 24.31 12.35 -6.47
N TYR A 43 23.77 12.09 -7.67
CA TYR A 43 22.40 11.57 -7.81
C TYR A 43 22.24 10.22 -7.11
N ALA A 44 23.17 9.28 -7.31
CA ALA A 44 23.13 7.97 -6.65
C ALA A 44 23.14 8.11 -5.12
N LYS A 45 23.97 9.01 -4.58
CA LYS A 45 24.04 9.30 -3.14
C LYS A 45 22.73 9.89 -2.58
N MET A 46 22.13 10.85 -3.28
CA MET A 46 20.86 11.46 -2.89
C MET A 46 19.72 10.43 -2.93
N ILE A 47 19.65 9.62 -4.00
CA ILE A 47 18.67 8.54 -4.13
C ILE A 47 18.80 7.55 -2.98
N ALA A 48 20.02 7.07 -2.69
CA ALA A 48 20.25 6.14 -1.59
C ALA A 48 19.83 6.72 -0.22
N GLN A 49 19.98 8.03 -0.02
CA GLN A 49 19.51 8.71 1.18
C GLN A 49 17.96 8.69 1.26
N PHE A 50 17.28 9.04 0.17
CA PHE A 50 15.81 8.99 0.12
C PHE A 50 15.27 7.57 0.29
N GLU A 51 15.93 6.56 -0.28
CA GLU A 51 15.57 5.15 -0.09
C GLU A 51 15.70 4.74 1.39
N ALA A 52 16.79 5.11 2.06
CA ALA A 52 16.98 4.83 3.48
C ALA A 52 15.92 5.51 4.37
N GLU A 53 15.55 6.75 4.04
CA GLU A 53 14.46 7.47 4.73
C GLU A 53 13.11 6.81 4.50
N ASN A 54 12.80 6.42 3.26
CA ASN A 54 11.58 5.71 2.91
C ASN A 54 11.45 4.38 3.65
N ASP A 55 12.54 3.61 3.76
CA ASP A 55 12.58 2.36 4.51
C ASP A 55 12.35 2.59 6.02
N ALA A 56 12.95 3.64 6.58
CA ALA A 56 12.71 4.02 7.98
C ALA A 56 11.26 4.43 8.22
N ILE A 57 10.65 5.21 7.30
CA ILE A 57 9.24 5.60 7.36
C ILE A 57 8.35 4.36 7.28
N LYS A 58 8.63 3.45 6.34
CA LYS A 58 7.88 2.21 6.16
C LYS A 58 7.91 1.35 7.42
N ALA A 59 9.07 1.15 8.02
CA ALA A 59 9.20 0.40 9.27
C ALA A 59 8.37 1.02 10.42
N GLN A 60 8.30 2.34 10.49
CA GLN A 60 7.46 3.04 11.46
C GLN A 60 5.96 2.88 11.15
N ALA A 61 5.56 3.00 9.88
CA ALA A 61 4.19 2.81 9.43
C ALA A 61 3.69 1.39 9.71
N ASP A 62 4.51 0.38 9.48
CA ASP A 62 4.21 -1.02 9.77
C ASP A 62 4.01 -1.23 11.28
N ARG A 63 4.90 -0.67 12.11
CA ARG A 63 4.75 -0.71 13.58
C ARG A 63 3.44 -0.06 14.05
N LEU A 64 3.09 1.11 13.51
CA LEU A 64 1.84 1.80 13.84
C LEU A 64 0.62 0.99 13.40
N THR A 65 0.67 0.38 12.21
CA THR A 65 -0.38 -0.49 11.69
C THR A 65 -0.58 -1.73 12.56
N GLN A 66 0.51 -2.36 13.00
CA GLN A 66 0.45 -3.50 13.92
C GLN A 66 -0.12 -3.10 15.29
N ARG A 67 0.26 -1.93 15.81
CA ARG A 67 -0.32 -1.39 17.07
C ARG A 67 -1.82 -1.13 16.92
N LYS A 68 -2.25 -0.53 15.82
CA LYS A 68 -3.68 -0.32 15.51
C LYS A 68 -4.42 -1.66 15.46
N LYS A 69 -3.88 -2.66 14.75
CA LYS A 69 -4.46 -4.01 14.68
C LYS A 69 -4.62 -4.64 16.07
N SER A 70 -3.59 -4.53 16.91
CA SER A 70 -3.61 -5.04 18.28
C SER A 70 -4.69 -4.36 19.14
N ASN A 71 -4.82 -3.04 19.05
CA ASN A 71 -5.87 -2.28 19.74
C ASN A 71 -7.27 -2.67 19.25
N THR A 72 -7.48 -2.79 17.94
CA THR A 72 -8.75 -3.25 17.36
C THR A 72 -9.14 -4.63 17.88
N ASN A 73 -8.18 -5.56 17.95
CA ASN A 73 -8.41 -6.91 18.48
C ASN A 73 -8.77 -6.88 19.97
N ARG A 74 -8.06 -6.08 20.78
CA ARG A 74 -8.39 -5.88 22.20
C ARG A 74 -9.78 -5.29 22.40
N ILE A 75 -10.15 -4.28 21.60
CA ILE A 75 -11.50 -3.69 21.64
C ILE A 75 -12.56 -4.75 21.33
N LYS A 76 -12.34 -5.58 20.30
CA LYS A 76 -13.27 -6.68 19.97
C LYS A 76 -13.38 -7.69 21.12
N ALA A 77 -12.26 -8.09 21.71
CA ALA A 77 -12.24 -9.02 22.85
C ALA A 77 -12.97 -8.45 24.07
N MET A 78 -12.73 -7.17 24.42
CA MET A 78 -13.40 -6.50 25.53
C MET A 78 -14.92 -6.38 25.31
N LYS A 79 -15.36 -6.03 24.09
CA LYS A 79 -16.80 -6.00 23.75
C LYS A 79 -17.44 -7.39 23.87
N ALA A 80 -16.75 -8.43 23.43
CA ALA A 80 -17.24 -9.81 23.53
C ALA A 80 -17.36 -10.26 25.00
N ALA A 81 -16.33 -10.01 25.81
CA ALA A 81 -16.34 -10.34 27.23
C ALA A 81 -17.43 -9.57 28.01
N LEU A 82 -17.65 -8.29 27.69
CA LEU A 82 -18.75 -7.51 28.27
C LEU A 82 -20.11 -8.08 27.87
N LYS A 83 -20.29 -8.42 26.59
CA LYS A 83 -21.53 -9.05 26.10
C LYS A 83 -21.80 -10.37 26.84
N GLU A 84 -20.81 -11.24 26.97
CA GLU A 84 -20.95 -12.51 27.69
C GLU A 84 -21.34 -12.29 29.16
N SER A 85 -20.73 -11.29 29.81
CA SER A 85 -21.06 -10.93 31.20
C SER A 85 -22.48 -10.39 31.35
N MET A 86 -22.94 -9.59 30.39
CA MET A 86 -24.32 -9.09 30.32
C MET A 86 -25.32 -10.23 30.09
N GLU A 87 -25.01 -11.19 29.21
CA GLU A 87 -25.84 -12.38 28.94
C GLU A 87 -25.93 -13.29 30.17
N ARG A 88 -24.81 -13.54 30.86
CA ARG A 88 -24.76 -14.39 32.06
C ARG A 88 -25.56 -13.81 33.23
N THR A 89 -25.70 -12.49 33.30
CA THR A 89 -26.45 -11.80 34.35
C THR A 89 -27.87 -11.43 33.92
N ASP A 90 -28.31 -11.86 32.73
CA ASP A 90 -29.57 -11.52 32.07
C ASP A 90 -29.86 -10.00 31.97
N ASN A 91 -28.80 -9.18 32.04
CA ASN A 91 -28.88 -7.73 31.94
C ASN A 91 -28.68 -7.28 30.48
N LYS A 92 -29.75 -7.31 29.69
CA LYS A 92 -29.71 -6.93 28.27
C LYS A 92 -29.47 -5.44 28.02
N LYS A 93 -29.64 -4.60 29.05
CA LYS A 93 -29.39 -3.16 29.00
C LYS A 93 -28.76 -2.70 30.31
N ILE A 94 -27.66 -1.97 30.22
CA ILE A 94 -26.95 -1.39 31.38
C ILE A 94 -26.70 0.07 31.08
N ASN A 95 -27.01 0.95 32.01
CA ASN A 95 -26.60 2.36 31.94
C ASN A 95 -25.66 2.65 33.10
N THR A 96 -24.63 3.42 32.81
CA THR A 96 -23.69 3.97 33.78
C THR A 96 -23.78 5.49 33.73
N GLU A 97 -23.03 6.18 34.58
CA GLU A 97 -22.97 7.64 34.58
C GLU A 97 -22.54 8.21 33.22
N LEU A 98 -21.61 7.55 32.53
CA LEU A 98 -21.00 8.06 31.29
C LEU A 98 -21.44 7.33 30.02
N PHE A 99 -21.92 6.08 30.13
CA PHE A 99 -22.18 5.23 28.97
C PHE A 99 -23.43 4.37 29.14
N SER A 100 -24.08 4.07 28.01
CA SER A 100 -25.22 3.16 27.92
C SER A 100 -24.88 1.98 27.01
N PHE A 101 -25.27 0.78 27.44
CA PHE A 101 -24.97 -0.49 26.78
C PHE A 101 -26.27 -1.25 26.53
N GLY A 102 -26.37 -1.89 25.38
CA GLY A 102 -27.51 -2.72 25.03
C GLY A 102 -27.10 -3.86 24.10
N ILE A 103 -27.64 -5.05 24.35
CA ILE A 103 -27.53 -6.17 23.43
C ILE A 103 -28.67 -6.10 22.42
N GLN A 104 -28.33 -6.04 21.14
CA GLN A 104 -29.30 -6.03 20.04
C GLN A 104 -29.02 -7.21 19.10
N LYS A 105 -30.06 -7.67 18.41
CA LYS A 105 -29.89 -8.64 17.34
C LYS A 105 -29.24 -7.95 16.13
N ASN A 106 -28.21 -8.56 15.57
CA ASN A 106 -27.68 -8.12 14.29
C ASN A 106 -28.75 -8.25 13.20
N PRO A 107 -28.70 -7.42 12.13
CA PRO A 107 -29.53 -7.62 10.96
C PRO A 107 -29.41 -9.05 10.43
N PRO A 108 -30.50 -9.63 9.88
CA PRO A 108 -30.43 -10.92 9.24
C PRO A 108 -29.42 -10.87 8.09
N HIS A 109 -28.56 -11.88 8.02
CA HIS A 109 -27.60 -12.06 6.94
C HIS A 109 -27.60 -13.52 6.51
N VAL A 110 -27.26 -13.77 5.25
CA VAL A 110 -27.05 -15.12 4.74
C VAL A 110 -25.80 -15.69 5.42
N LYS A 111 -25.93 -16.89 6.01
CA LYS A 111 -24.80 -17.58 6.66
C LYS A 111 -23.67 -17.77 5.65
N GLY A 112 -22.42 -17.56 6.05
CA GLY A 112 -21.26 -17.89 5.21
C GLY A 112 -21.09 -19.41 5.05
N GLY A 113 -20.51 -19.84 3.93
CA GLY A 113 -20.15 -21.25 3.68
C GLY A 113 -21.33 -22.16 3.31
N ILE A 114 -22.40 -21.61 2.74
CA ILE A 114 -23.50 -22.40 2.18
C ILE A 114 -23.04 -22.94 0.81
N SER A 115 -23.30 -24.23 0.53
CA SER A 115 -23.04 -24.78 -0.81
C SER A 115 -24.05 -24.20 -1.81
N ILE A 116 -23.66 -24.11 -3.08
CA ILE A 116 -24.59 -23.75 -4.15
C ILE A 116 -25.77 -24.74 -4.18
N ASP A 117 -25.52 -26.01 -3.86
CA ASP A 117 -26.53 -27.08 -3.83
C ASP A 117 -27.57 -26.91 -2.70
N ASP A 118 -27.21 -26.22 -1.62
CA ASP A 118 -28.11 -25.95 -0.49
C ASP A 118 -29.00 -24.73 -0.75
N VAL A 119 -28.78 -24.02 -1.86
CA VAL A 119 -29.49 -22.79 -2.22
C VAL A 119 -30.41 -23.07 -3.41
N PRO A 120 -31.72 -22.76 -3.30
CA PRO A 120 -32.62 -22.87 -4.44
C PRO A 120 -32.09 -22.13 -5.67
N GLU A 121 -32.13 -22.76 -6.85
CA GLU A 121 -31.54 -22.24 -8.10
C GLU A 121 -31.94 -20.79 -8.41
N LYS A 122 -33.16 -20.38 -8.04
CA LYS A 122 -33.67 -19.00 -8.19
C LYS A 122 -32.82 -17.93 -7.47
N TYR A 123 -31.96 -18.32 -6.54
CA TYR A 123 -31.04 -17.42 -5.81
C TYR A 123 -29.57 -17.62 -6.20
N VAL A 124 -29.27 -18.58 -7.09
CA VAL A 124 -27.92 -18.84 -7.61
C VAL A 124 -27.70 -18.00 -8.87
N LYS A 125 -26.61 -17.23 -8.93
CA LYS A 125 -26.22 -16.44 -10.10
C LYS A 125 -24.85 -16.87 -10.60
N THR A 126 -24.79 -17.38 -11.82
CA THR A 126 -23.53 -17.68 -12.51
C THR A 126 -22.95 -16.39 -13.10
N LYS A 127 -21.70 -16.07 -12.78
CA LYS A 127 -20.93 -15.01 -13.44
C LYS A 127 -19.86 -15.65 -14.32
N THR A 128 -19.88 -15.35 -15.60
CA THR A 128 -18.77 -15.60 -16.54
C THR A 128 -18.01 -14.29 -16.73
N GLU A 129 -16.70 -14.28 -16.48
CA GLU A 129 -15.84 -13.12 -16.72
C GLU A 129 -15.04 -13.35 -18.01
N THR A 130 -15.15 -12.40 -18.95
CA THR A 130 -14.28 -12.33 -20.13
C THR A 130 -13.09 -11.45 -19.76
N VAL A 131 -11.92 -12.07 -19.60
CA VAL A 131 -10.66 -11.38 -19.28
C VAL A 131 -9.66 -11.62 -20.40
N ILE A 132 -8.94 -10.56 -20.75
CA ILE A 132 -7.84 -10.64 -21.72
C ILE A 132 -6.64 -11.31 -21.04
N ASP A 133 -6.13 -12.40 -21.62
CA ASP A 133 -4.90 -13.02 -21.16
C ASP A 133 -3.68 -12.23 -21.65
N LYS A 134 -3.31 -11.22 -20.87
CA LYS A 134 -2.15 -10.37 -21.16
C LYS A 134 -0.82 -11.14 -21.14
N LYS A 135 -0.73 -12.26 -20.41
CA LYS A 135 0.52 -13.03 -20.31
C LYS A 135 0.77 -13.79 -21.58
N GLU A 136 -0.24 -14.51 -22.09
CA GLU A 136 -0.12 -15.23 -23.35
C GLU A 136 0.22 -14.29 -24.50
N ILE A 137 -0.42 -13.11 -24.57
CA ILE A 137 -0.11 -12.09 -25.58
C ILE A 137 1.37 -11.67 -25.54
N ILE A 138 1.93 -11.41 -24.35
CA ILE A 138 3.34 -11.03 -24.19
C ILE A 138 4.27 -12.19 -24.57
N ASP A 139 3.91 -13.42 -24.22
CA ASP A 139 4.74 -14.59 -24.50
C ASP A 139 4.76 -14.94 -26.00
N GLU A 140 3.64 -14.80 -26.71
CA GLU A 140 3.59 -14.95 -28.17
C GLU A 140 4.31 -13.82 -28.90
N TRP A 141 4.22 -12.58 -28.41
CA TRP A 141 5.03 -11.48 -28.94
C TRP A 141 6.54 -11.74 -28.79
N LYS A 142 6.99 -12.26 -27.63
CA LYS A 142 8.40 -12.64 -27.43
C LYS A 142 8.83 -13.76 -28.36
N LYS A 143 8.01 -14.80 -28.53
CA LYS A 143 8.31 -15.94 -29.43
C LYS A 143 8.36 -15.55 -30.91
N SER A 144 7.57 -14.55 -31.29
CA SER A 144 7.52 -14.02 -32.66
C SER A 144 8.56 -12.91 -32.92
N ASN A 145 9.55 -12.73 -32.03
CA ASN A 145 10.54 -11.65 -32.11
C ASN A 145 9.92 -10.26 -32.30
N GLY A 146 8.73 -10.05 -31.74
CA GLY A 146 8.01 -8.77 -31.78
C GLY A 146 7.09 -8.56 -32.99
N GLU A 147 6.88 -9.56 -33.85
CA GLU A 147 6.00 -9.45 -35.02
C GLU A 147 4.51 -9.62 -34.69
N GLN A 148 4.15 -10.59 -33.85
CA GLN A 148 2.76 -10.81 -33.44
C GLN A 148 2.41 -9.93 -32.25
N PHE A 149 1.21 -9.32 -32.26
CA PHE A 149 0.71 -8.43 -31.19
C PHE A 149 1.51 -7.14 -30.99
N ALA A 150 2.35 -6.73 -31.94
CA ALA A 150 3.12 -5.48 -31.87
C ALA A 150 2.25 -4.25 -31.56
N ASN A 151 1.03 -4.18 -32.12
CA ASN A 151 0.08 -3.09 -31.88
C ASN A 151 -0.51 -3.07 -30.46
N LEU A 152 -0.30 -4.12 -29.67
CA LEU A 152 -0.81 -4.27 -28.30
C LEU A 152 0.28 -4.10 -27.24
N ILE A 153 1.54 -3.85 -27.64
CA ILE A 153 2.69 -3.82 -26.75
C ILE A 153 3.44 -2.48 -26.87
N GLU A 154 3.78 -1.91 -25.73
CA GLU A 154 4.58 -0.68 -25.59
C GLU A 154 5.81 -0.99 -24.71
N GLN A 155 7.00 -0.57 -25.16
CA GLN A 155 8.26 -0.75 -24.45
C GLN A 155 9.04 0.57 -24.40
N GLY A 156 9.42 1.00 -23.19
CA GLY A 156 10.30 2.14 -22.96
C GLY A 156 11.58 1.74 -22.23
N ASP A 157 12.55 2.65 -22.21
CA ASP A 157 13.82 2.47 -21.50
C ASP A 157 13.69 2.88 -20.02
N ARG A 158 14.37 2.15 -19.14
CA ARG A 158 14.46 2.48 -17.70
C ARG A 158 15.92 2.62 -17.29
N LEU A 159 16.24 3.69 -16.57
CA LEU A 159 17.53 3.80 -15.87
C LEU A 159 17.55 2.81 -14.71
N ASN A 160 18.66 2.07 -14.56
CA ASN A 160 18.85 1.13 -13.45
C ASN A 160 20.17 1.44 -12.74
N ILE A 161 20.08 1.86 -11.48
CA ILE A 161 21.23 2.10 -10.60
C ILE A 161 21.37 0.85 -9.72
N LYS A 162 22.56 0.26 -9.65
CA LYS A 162 22.86 -0.96 -8.89
C LYS A 162 23.51 -0.65 -7.56
#